data_AF-A0A2J0LEF1-F1
#
_entry.id   AF-A0A2J0LEF1-F1
#
_cell.length_a   1.000
_cell.length_b   1.000
_cell.length_c   1.000
_cell.angle_alpha   90.00
_cell.angle_beta   90.00
_cell.angle_gamma   90.00
#
_symmetry.space_group_name_H-M   'P 1'
#
loop_
_entity.id
_entity.type
_entity.pdbx_description
1 polymer ?
#
loop_
_entity_poly.entity_id
_entity_poly.type
_entity_poly.pdbx_seq_one_letter_code
_entity_poly.pdbx_strand_id
1 'polypeptide(L)'
;MSIGPDIGIGISSMRTDNGQDNSAAQGSGEAQTSILVLTDNAEAAAQAMGEIVPASLSGRIKVTYKVVDGSLSRLSALSAQTGGFDWVLLHFNNSELADSVKLNLGGIEVVDISDAAKAAGFAEELARGV
;
A
#
# COMPACT_ATOMS: atom_id res chain seq x y z
N MET A 1 63.73 22.46 -20.90
CA MET A 1 62.66 21.77 -21.65
C MET A 1 61.83 21.04 -20.61
N SER A 2 60.58 21.36 -20.27
CA SER A 2 59.50 22.09 -20.94
C SER A 2 58.75 22.94 -19.89
N ILE A 3 58.53 24.24 -20.14
CA ILE A 3 57.29 24.87 -20.62
C ILE A 3 56.06 24.60 -19.72
N GLY A 4 55.81 25.53 -18.78
CA GLY A 4 54.66 26.45 -18.88
C GLY A 4 53.26 25.97 -18.45
N PRO A 5 52.60 26.67 -17.49
CA PRO A 5 51.21 26.49 -17.10
C PRO A 5 50.25 27.37 -17.93
N ASP A 6 49.03 26.91 -18.23
CA ASP A 6 47.95 27.78 -18.77
C ASP A 6 46.55 27.10 -18.61
N ILE A 7 45.73 27.56 -17.66
CA ILE A 7 44.48 28.35 -17.79
C ILE A 7 43.19 27.55 -18.09
N GLY A 8 42.18 27.78 -17.26
CA GLY A 8 40.79 27.39 -17.53
C GLY A 8 39.81 27.84 -16.44
N ILE A 9 39.40 29.10 -16.49
CA ILE A 9 38.39 29.76 -15.66
C ILE A 9 37.03 29.06 -15.81
N GLY A 10 36.28 28.85 -14.70
CA GLY A 10 34.93 28.31 -14.79
C GLY A 10 34.17 28.35 -13.46
N ILE A 11 33.53 29.49 -13.22
CA ILE A 11 32.35 29.70 -12.37
C ILE A 11 31.53 28.43 -12.07
N SER A 12 31.11 28.26 -10.81
CA SER A 12 29.70 28.08 -10.42
C SER A 12 29.63 27.59 -8.99
N SER A 13 29.07 28.46 -8.16
CA SER A 13 28.12 28.15 -7.09
C SER A 13 28.37 26.91 -6.25
N MET A 14 28.63 27.15 -4.97
CA MET A 14 27.96 26.43 -3.88
C MET A 14 26.61 25.89 -4.36
N ARG A 15 26.57 24.60 -4.67
CA ARG A 15 25.36 23.80 -4.56
C ARG A 15 25.57 23.01 -3.30
N THR A 16 24.82 23.42 -2.28
CA THR A 16 24.42 22.60 -1.16
C THR A 16 24.21 21.17 -1.64
N ASP A 17 25.07 20.27 -1.21
CA ASP A 17 24.85 18.83 -1.28
C ASP A 17 23.67 18.52 -0.35
N ASN A 18 22.47 18.68 -0.91
CA ASN A 18 21.21 18.27 -0.32
C ASN A 18 20.38 17.59 -1.41
N GLY A 19 20.99 16.61 -2.08
CA GLY A 19 20.25 15.45 -2.56
C GLY A 19 20.24 14.49 -1.37
N GLN A 20 19.25 14.54 -0.47
CA GLN A 20 17.94 13.94 -0.74
C GLN A 20 18.09 12.83 -1.79
N ASP A 21 18.68 11.72 -1.34
CA ASP A 21 18.52 10.40 -1.92
C ASP A 21 17.04 10.05 -1.91
N ASN A 22 16.31 10.66 -2.84
CA ASN A 22 14.98 10.29 -3.28
C ASN A 22 15.16 9.59 -4.63
N SER A 23 16.08 8.62 -4.68
CA SER A 23 15.98 7.57 -5.67
C SER A 23 14.94 6.59 -5.13
N ALA A 24 13.68 7.00 -5.26
CA ALA A 24 12.55 6.08 -5.30
C ALA A 24 13.01 4.90 -6.15
N ALA A 25 13.16 3.74 -5.51
CA ALA A 25 13.41 2.50 -6.21
C ALA A 25 12.23 2.32 -7.17
N GLN A 26 12.44 2.77 -8.39
CA GLN A 26 11.64 2.51 -9.56
C GLN A 26 11.82 1.01 -9.81
N GLY A 27 11.03 0.23 -9.07
CA GLY A 27 10.80 -1.18 -9.33
C GLY A 27 10.02 -1.26 -10.63
N SER A 28 10.76 -1.58 -11.68
CA SER A 28 10.29 -1.98 -13.00
C SER A 28 9.03 -2.84 -12.93
N GLY A 29 8.10 -2.60 -13.84
CA GLY A 29 6.76 -3.17 -13.85
C GLY A 29 6.72 -4.71 -13.83
N GLU A 30 6.42 -5.23 -12.65
CA GLU A 30 5.53 -6.38 -12.50
C GLU A 30 4.13 -5.81 -12.25
N ALA A 31 3.08 -6.37 -12.86
CA ALA A 31 1.72 -5.96 -12.55
C ALA A 31 1.44 -6.33 -11.08
N GLN A 32 1.73 -5.40 -10.17
CA GLN A 32 1.58 -5.63 -8.74
C GLN A 32 0.12 -5.41 -8.37
N THR A 33 -0.54 -6.48 -7.94
CA THR A 33 -1.90 -6.39 -7.40
C THR A 33 -1.85 -5.53 -6.13
N SER A 34 -2.54 -4.40 -6.19
CA SER A 34 -2.60 -3.41 -5.13
C SER A 34 -3.80 -3.72 -4.26
N ILE A 35 -3.54 -4.03 -2.99
CA ILE A 35 -4.56 -4.40 -2.00
C ILE A 35 -4.60 -3.33 -0.92
N LEU A 36 -5.77 -2.80 -0.61
CA LEU A 36 -6.00 -1.92 0.53
C LEU A 36 -6.69 -2.69 1.65
N VAL A 37 -6.07 -2.74 2.83
CA VAL A 37 -6.65 -3.32 4.03
C VAL A 37 -7.08 -2.21 4.97
N LEU A 38 -8.39 -2.07 5.16
CA LEU A 38 -8.99 -1.18 6.15
C LEU A 38 -9.11 -1.94 7.46
N THR A 39 -8.61 -1.36 8.55
CA THR A 39 -8.55 -2.06 9.84
C THR A 39 -8.62 -1.12 11.04
N ASP A 40 -9.02 -1.60 12.22
CA ASP A 40 -8.77 -0.88 13.48
C ASP A 40 -7.36 -1.13 14.04
N ASN A 41 -6.68 -2.19 13.58
CA ASN A 41 -5.38 -2.62 14.06
C ASN A 41 -4.49 -3.12 12.93
N ALA A 42 -3.52 -2.28 12.52
CA ALA A 42 -2.61 -2.60 11.43
C ALA A 42 -1.71 -3.82 11.70
N GLU A 43 -1.31 -4.07 12.95
CA GLU A 43 -0.46 -5.21 13.28
C GLU A 43 -1.23 -6.52 13.13
N ALA A 44 -2.45 -6.60 13.67
CA ALA A 44 -3.31 -7.77 13.52
C ALA A 44 -3.67 -8.03 12.05
N ALA A 45 -4.00 -6.97 11.30
CA ALA A 45 -4.28 -7.08 9.87
C ALA A 45 -3.06 -7.54 9.06
N ALA A 46 -1.85 -7.09 9.40
CA ALA A 46 -0.63 -7.52 8.75
C ALA A 46 -0.30 -9.00 9.03
N GLN A 47 -0.57 -9.47 10.25
CA GLN A 47 -0.45 -10.88 10.59
C GLN A 47 -1.43 -11.73 9.77
N ALA A 48 -2.71 -11.37 9.75
CA ALA A 48 -3.72 -12.06 8.96
C ALA A 48 -3.37 -12.09 7.47
N MET A 49 -2.91 -10.96 6.91
CA MET A 49 -2.46 -10.89 5.52
C MET A 49 -1.21 -11.73 5.25
N GLY A 50 -0.30 -11.87 6.22
CA GLY A 50 0.86 -12.74 6.10
C GLY A 50 0.49 -14.23 6.06
N GLU A 51 -0.64 -14.61 6.63
CA GLU A 51 -1.18 -15.97 6.56
C GLU A 51 -1.97 -16.23 5.26
N ILE A 52 -2.67 -15.20 4.77
CA ILE A 52 -3.49 -15.25 3.54
C ILE A 52 -2.61 -15.21 2.29
N VAL A 53 -1.60 -14.33 2.28
CA VAL A 53 -0.74 -14.12 1.11
C VAL A 53 0.35 -15.19 1.10
N PRO A 54 0.34 -16.14 0.16
CA PRO A 54 1.41 -17.11 0.07
C PRO A 54 2.73 -16.41 -0.26
N ALA A 55 3.82 -16.89 0.34
CA ALA A 55 5.16 -16.31 0.16
C ALA A 55 5.59 -16.21 -1.31
N SER A 56 5.08 -17.10 -2.17
CA SER A 56 5.31 -17.09 -3.62
C SER A 56 4.76 -15.84 -4.32
N LEU A 57 3.83 -15.12 -3.71
CA LEU A 57 3.20 -13.92 -4.26
C LEU A 57 3.66 -12.61 -3.58
N SER A 58 4.52 -12.68 -2.56
CA SER A 58 4.95 -11.50 -1.79
C SER A 58 5.74 -10.45 -2.60
N GLY A 59 6.24 -10.78 -3.80
CA GLY A 59 6.85 -9.82 -4.74
C GLY A 59 5.86 -9.19 -5.73
N ARG A 60 4.68 -9.80 -5.89
CA ARG A 60 3.62 -9.40 -6.84
C ARG A 60 2.44 -8.71 -6.19
N ILE A 61 2.39 -8.69 -4.86
CA ILE A 61 1.29 -8.09 -4.12
C ILE A 61 1.81 -6.91 -3.31
N LYS A 62 1.15 -5.77 -3.48
CA LYS A 62 1.39 -4.57 -2.69
C LYS A 62 0.24 -4.35 -1.72
N VAL A 63 0.45 -4.66 -0.45
CA VAL A 63 -0.55 -4.45 0.60
C VAL A 63 -0.36 -3.09 1.25
N THR A 64 -1.41 -2.29 1.29
CA THR A 64 -1.46 -1.00 1.99
C THR A 64 -2.43 -1.12 3.16
N TYR A 65 -1.97 -0.83 4.38
CA TYR A 65 -2.80 -0.86 5.57
C TYR A 65 -3.29 0.54 5.93
N LYS A 66 -4.59 0.67 6.21
CA LYS A 66 -5.20 1.92 6.64
C LYS A 66 -5.96 1.71 7.93
N VAL A 67 -5.45 2.33 8.99
CA VAL A 67 -6.15 2.34 10.27
C VAL A 67 -7.33 3.30 10.23
N VAL A 68 -8.52 2.77 10.48
CA VAL A 68 -9.78 3.49 10.54
C VAL A 68 -10.24 3.53 11.99
N ASP A 69 -10.30 4.73 12.54
CA ASP A 69 -10.65 5.00 13.94
C ASP A 69 -12.16 5.29 14.13
N GLY A 70 -12.97 5.10 13.09
CA GLY A 70 -14.42 5.38 13.14
C GLY A 70 -14.82 6.86 13.00
N SER A 71 -13.85 7.78 12.90
CA SER A 71 -14.12 9.19 12.60
C SER A 71 -14.88 9.35 11.26
N LEU A 72 -16.08 9.96 11.32
CA LEU A 72 -16.96 10.19 10.16
C LEU A 72 -16.23 10.83 8.97
N SER A 73 -15.39 11.85 9.21
CA SER A 73 -14.61 12.51 8.15
C SER A 73 -13.64 11.58 7.42
N ARG A 74 -13.11 10.56 8.11
CA ARG A 74 -12.25 9.54 7.50
C ARG A 74 -13.09 8.52 6.75
N LEU A 75 -14.23 8.11 7.31
CA LEU A 75 -15.16 7.17 6.69
C LEU A 75 -15.69 7.69 5.35
N SER A 76 -16.10 8.96 5.27
CA SER A 76 -16.58 9.56 4.01
C SER A 76 -15.51 9.68 2.92
N ALA A 77 -14.23 9.71 3.30
CA ALA A 77 -13.10 9.72 2.37
C ALA A 77 -12.65 8.30 1.96
N LEU A 78 -13.21 7.23 2.53
CA LEU A 78 -12.77 5.86 2.24
C LEU A 78 -13.08 5.46 0.80
N SER A 79 -14.29 5.73 0.31
CA SER A 79 -14.70 5.39 -1.06
C SER A 79 -13.76 5.98 -2.13
N ALA A 80 -13.31 7.22 -1.93
CA ALA A 80 -12.35 7.87 -2.82
C ALA A 80 -10.93 7.26 -2.73
N GLN A 81 -10.52 6.82 -1.52
CA GLN A 81 -9.21 6.18 -1.31
C GLN A 81 -9.17 4.75 -1.85
N THR A 82 -10.30 4.06 -1.89
CA THR A 82 -10.39 2.66 -2.36
C THR A 82 -10.39 2.52 -3.87
N GLY A 83 -10.74 3.57 -4.63
CA GLY A 83 -10.88 3.49 -6.09
C GLY A 83 -9.58 3.28 -6.88
N GLY A 84 -8.41 3.28 -6.23
CA GLY A 84 -7.10 3.06 -6.86
C GLY A 84 -6.50 1.67 -6.57
N PHE A 85 -7.23 0.78 -5.91
CA PHE A 85 -6.76 -0.55 -5.52
C PHE A 85 -7.54 -1.63 -6.27
N ASP A 86 -6.86 -2.73 -6.61
CA ASP A 86 -7.47 -3.90 -7.24
C ASP A 86 -8.41 -4.61 -6.26
N TRP A 87 -8.02 -4.66 -4.99
CA TRP A 87 -8.78 -5.29 -3.92
C TRP A 87 -8.87 -4.42 -2.68
N VAL A 88 -10.02 -4.48 -2.03
CA VAL A 88 -10.26 -3.80 -0.76
C VAL A 88 -10.70 -4.84 0.27
N LEU A 89 -9.94 -4.91 1.36
CA LEU A 89 -10.11 -5.86 2.44
C LEU A 89 -10.50 -5.12 3.72
N LEU A 90 -11.26 -5.80 4.57
CA LEU A 90 -11.66 -5.33 5.89
C LEU A 90 -11.10 -6.31 6.93
N HIS A 91 -10.40 -5.77 7.93
CA HIS A 91 -10.00 -6.51 9.10
C HIS A 91 -10.36 -5.72 10.35
N PHE A 92 -11.50 -6.01 10.96
CA PHE A 92 -11.96 -5.31 12.16
C PHE A 92 -12.28 -6.28 13.29
N ASN A 93 -11.75 -6.01 14.48
CA ASN A 93 -12.18 -6.69 15.71
C ASN A 93 -13.54 -6.16 16.19
N ASN A 94 -13.85 -4.90 15.87
CA ASN A 94 -15.12 -4.28 16.21
C ASN A 94 -16.11 -4.36 15.04
N SER A 95 -17.13 -5.20 15.18
CA SER A 95 -18.15 -5.42 14.14
C SER A 95 -18.95 -4.17 13.80
N GLU A 96 -19.24 -3.29 14.76
CA GLU A 96 -20.00 -2.04 14.51
C GLU A 96 -19.21 -1.07 13.64
N LEU A 97 -17.89 -1.01 13.86
CA LEU A 97 -16.99 -0.22 13.03
C LEU A 97 -16.86 -0.83 11.63
N ALA A 98 -16.79 -2.16 11.52
CA ALA A 98 -16.77 -2.86 10.25
C ALA A 98 -18.03 -2.55 9.41
N ASP A 99 -19.21 -2.61 10.02
CA ASP A 99 -20.48 -2.25 9.38
C ASP A 99 -20.53 -0.78 8.96
N SER A 100 -20.07 0.12 9.82
CA SER A 100 -19.99 1.55 9.51
C SER A 100 -19.07 1.82 8.31
N VAL A 101 -17.93 1.13 8.23
CA VAL A 101 -17.01 1.20 7.09
C VAL A 101 -17.67 0.66 5.83
N LYS A 102 -18.26 -0.55 5.88
CA LYS A 102 -18.97 -1.17 4.74
C LYS A 102 -20.06 -0.26 4.19
N LEU A 103 -20.83 0.38 5.07
CA LEU A 103 -21.89 1.32 4.68
C LEU A 103 -21.32 2.54 3.94
N ASN A 104 -20.20 3.10 4.41
CA ASN A 104 -19.55 4.28 3.82
C ASN A 104 -18.77 3.97 2.53
N LEU A 105 -18.45 2.70 2.28
CA LEU A 105 -17.84 2.26 1.02
C LEU A 105 -18.85 2.21 -0.14
N GLY A 106 -20.15 2.35 0.14
CA GLY A 106 -21.14 2.71 -0.88
C GLY A 106 -21.30 1.70 -2.01
N GLY A 107 -21.16 0.41 -1.72
CA GLY A 107 -21.33 -0.68 -2.69
C GLY A 107 -20.03 -1.13 -3.38
N ILE A 108 -18.86 -0.64 -2.95
CA ILE A 108 -17.58 -1.22 -3.33
C ILE A 108 -17.51 -2.65 -2.77
N GLU A 109 -17.16 -3.60 -3.63
CA GLU A 109 -16.96 -4.99 -3.22
C GLU A 109 -15.76 -5.06 -2.29
N VAL A 110 -15.99 -5.58 -1.09
CA VAL A 110 -14.99 -5.70 -0.04
C VAL A 110 -15.01 -7.09 0.54
N VAL A 111 -13.82 -7.65 0.74
CA VAL A 111 -13.67 -8.94 1.40
C VAL A 111 -13.36 -8.70 2.87
N ASP A 112 -14.14 -9.33 3.73
CA ASP A 112 -13.95 -9.26 5.16
C ASP A 112 -13.04 -10.39 5.62
N ILE A 113 -11.75 -10.10 5.78
CA ILE A 113 -10.72 -11.10 6.12
C ILE A 113 -10.67 -11.39 7.62
N SER A 114 -11.47 -10.69 8.44
CA SER A 114 -11.76 -11.11 9.81
C SER A 114 -12.58 -12.40 9.87
N ASP A 115 -13.28 -12.73 8.79
CA ASP A 115 -13.98 -14.01 8.64
C ASP A 115 -13.06 -15.02 7.95
N ALA A 116 -12.79 -16.15 8.62
CA ALA A 116 -11.85 -17.15 8.14
C ALA A 116 -12.27 -17.79 6.79
N ALA A 117 -13.58 -17.92 6.53
CA ALA A 117 -14.06 -18.50 5.28
C ALA A 117 -13.85 -17.53 4.11
N LYS A 118 -14.10 -16.23 4.34
CA LYS A 118 -13.83 -15.18 3.35
C LYS A 118 -12.34 -14.96 3.12
N ALA A 119 -11.53 -15.03 4.18
CA ALA A 119 -10.07 -14.99 4.08
C ALA A 119 -9.53 -16.16 3.23
N ALA A 120 -10.03 -17.38 3.46
CA ALA A 120 -9.66 -18.55 2.67
C ALA A 120 -10.06 -18.41 1.20
N GLY A 121 -11.31 -18.01 0.92
CA GLY A 121 -11.78 -17.78 -0.45
C GLY A 121 -10.96 -16.71 -1.17
N PHE A 122 -10.57 -15.65 -0.47
CA PHE A 122 -9.71 -14.62 -1.05
C PHE A 122 -8.28 -15.11 -1.30
N ALA A 123 -7.71 -15.94 -0.42
CA ALA A 123 -6.42 -16.57 -0.66
C ALA A 123 -6.44 -17.45 -1.92
N GLU A 124 -7.54 -18.19 -2.15
CA GLU A 124 -7.74 -18.99 -3.37
C GLU A 124 -7.88 -18.12 -4.63
N GLU A 125 -8.64 -17.03 -4.55
CA GLU A 125 -8.79 -16.07 -5.66
C GLU A 125 -7.46 -15.37 -5.99
N LEU A 126 -6.69 -14.97 -4.97
CA LEU A 126 -5.33 -14.49 -5.16
C LEU A 126 -4.48 -15.55 -5.85
N ALA A 127 -4.44 -16.79 -5.34
CA ALA A 127 -3.64 -17.85 -5.94
C ALA A 127 -4.02 -18.17 -7.41
N ARG A 128 -5.26 -17.90 -7.82
CA ARG A 128 -5.72 -18.06 -9.21
C ARG A 128 -5.49 -16.85 -10.11
N GLY A 129 -5.41 -15.65 -9.55
CA GLY A 129 -5.50 -14.38 -10.27
C GLY A 129 -4.21 -13.59 -10.46
N VAL A 130 -3.11 -13.95 -9.78
CA VAL A 130 -1.78 -13.28 -9.85
C VAL A 130 -0.62 -14.17 -10.32
#